data_AF-A0A7V5M645-F1
#
_entry.id   AF-A0A7V5M645-F1
#
_cell.length_a   1.000
_cell.length_b   1.000
_cell.length_c   1.000
_cell.angle_alpha   90.00
_cell.angle_beta   90.00
_cell.angle_gamma   90.00
#
_symmetry.space_group_name_H-M   'P 1'
#
loop_
_entity.id
_entity.type
_entity.pdbx_description
1 polymer ?
#
loop_
_entity_poly.entity_id
_entity_poly.type
_entity_poly.pdbx_seq_one_letter_code
_entity_poly.pdbx_strand_id
1 'polypeptide(L)'
;MNEAIKISVQEKYKKIKTQAEKLWQESREGENTFILVGTATCGRASGSLEVFKAFEEEISKHNLKAKVISVGCLGHCYAEPLVIIRKSGYPPIIYPNISPPVVITLVKHFLLEDNFLPELMLAALEPNDLLPSLTDFPRFARETRIVLHDFGIIDPENIWDYIARGGFEGLHLALQLEPEEIITRVKNSGLRGLGGAGFLTGKKWEICFKTEAKEKYIICNGDEGDPGSFSDRAVIESSTYQVIEGLIIAGYAVSASRGYIYIRNEYPLAVKRMKTALKQAQELGLLGKGILGSEYSLELKVFEGSGAFVCGEETALIHSIEGKRGMPRYRPPY
;
A
#
# COMPACT_ATOMS: atom_id res chain seq x y z
N MET A 1 22.77 -17.92 6.73
CA MET A 1 22.86 -16.96 7.87
C MET A 1 23.03 -17.71 9.21
N ASN A 2 23.84 -17.22 10.17
CA ASN A 2 24.02 -17.87 11.49
C ASN A 2 22.73 -17.80 12.35
N GLU A 3 22.46 -18.83 13.15
CA GLU A 3 21.28 -18.99 14.02
C GLU A 3 21.08 -17.80 14.97
N ALA A 4 22.15 -17.23 15.51
CA ALA A 4 22.06 -16.04 16.37
C ALA A 4 21.47 -14.82 15.65
N ILE A 5 21.80 -14.63 14.36
CA ILE A 5 21.27 -13.53 13.54
C ILE A 5 19.81 -13.80 13.22
N LYS A 6 19.46 -15.05 12.91
CA LYS A 6 18.07 -15.48 12.70
C LYS A 6 17.20 -15.09 13.88
N ILE A 7 17.59 -15.48 15.10
CA ILE A 7 16.91 -15.14 16.36
C ILE A 7 16.77 -13.62 16.53
N SER A 8 17.85 -12.86 16.33
CA SER A 8 17.82 -11.39 16.41
C SER A 8 16.80 -10.76 15.44
N VAL A 9 16.70 -11.26 14.21
CA VAL A 9 15.69 -10.79 13.24
C VAL A 9 14.27 -11.05 13.75
N GLN A 10 14.03 -12.22 14.34
CA GLN A 10 12.70 -12.56 14.88
C GLN A 10 12.33 -11.67 16.07
N GLU A 11 13.26 -11.48 17.01
CA GLU A 11 13.03 -10.65 18.19
C GLU A 11 12.76 -9.19 17.84
N LYS A 12 13.53 -8.62 16.91
CA LYS A 12 13.32 -7.24 16.45
C LYS A 12 11.98 -7.07 15.75
N TYR A 13 11.63 -7.96 14.83
CA TYR A 13 10.33 -7.90 14.16
C TYR A 13 9.18 -8.07 15.16
N LYS A 14 9.27 -9.04 16.08
CA LYS A 14 8.26 -9.27 17.12
C LYS A 14 8.03 -8.02 17.98
N LYS A 15 9.11 -7.34 18.40
CA LYS A 15 9.01 -6.09 19.17
C LYS A 15 8.27 -5.00 18.39
N ILE A 16 8.61 -4.81 17.11
CA ILE A 16 7.97 -3.84 16.23
C ILE A 16 6.48 -4.20 16.03
N LYS A 17 6.16 -5.48 15.79
CA LYS A 17 4.79 -5.97 15.60
C LYS A 17 3.93 -5.76 16.86
N THR A 18 4.42 -6.11 18.04
CA THR A 18 3.69 -5.88 19.30
C THR A 18 3.41 -4.39 19.55
N GLN A 19 4.35 -3.50 19.19
CA GLN A 19 4.12 -2.07 19.27
C GLN A 19 3.05 -1.61 18.26
N ALA A 20 3.09 -2.12 17.03
CA ALA A 20 2.11 -1.81 15.99
C ALA A 20 0.70 -2.25 16.40
N GLU A 21 0.54 -3.48 16.92
CA GLU A 21 -0.74 -4.02 17.40
C GLU A 21 -1.32 -3.16 18.52
N LYS A 22 -0.49 -2.71 19.47
CA LYS A 22 -0.91 -1.79 20.53
C LYS A 22 -1.41 -0.46 19.96
N LEU A 23 -0.65 0.16 19.06
CA LEU A 23 -1.03 1.44 18.43
C LEU A 23 -2.31 1.29 17.59
N TRP A 24 -2.49 0.16 16.92
CA TRP A 24 -3.69 -0.17 16.18
C TRP A 24 -4.91 -0.24 17.10
N GLN A 25 -4.82 -0.98 18.21
CA GLN A 25 -5.91 -1.05 19.20
C GLN A 25 -6.31 0.34 19.71
N GLU A 26 -5.34 1.20 20.03
CA GLU A 26 -5.59 2.58 20.52
C GLU A 26 -6.18 3.53 19.44
N SER A 27 -5.96 3.23 18.17
CA SER A 27 -6.33 4.09 17.04
C SER A 27 -7.46 3.56 16.16
N ARG A 28 -7.88 2.31 16.34
CA ARG A 28 -8.87 1.63 15.47
C ARG A 28 -9.86 0.76 16.22
N GLU A 29 -9.67 0.53 17.53
CA GLU A 29 -10.52 -0.33 18.35
C GLU A 29 -10.96 0.37 19.64
N GLY A 30 -11.95 -0.20 20.32
CA GLY A 30 -12.56 0.36 21.52
C GLY A 30 -13.85 1.13 21.27
N GLU A 31 -14.29 1.91 22.26
CA GLU A 31 -15.58 2.63 22.24
C GLU A 31 -15.58 3.91 21.39
N ASN A 32 -14.41 4.32 20.88
CA ASN A 32 -14.29 5.52 20.05
C ASN A 32 -14.91 5.29 18.67
N THR A 33 -15.45 6.35 18.09
CA THR A 33 -15.89 6.34 16.68
C THR A 33 -14.70 6.65 15.77
N PHE A 34 -14.53 5.88 14.70
CA PHE A 34 -13.50 6.13 13.70
C PHE A 34 -14.13 6.40 12.33
N ILE A 35 -13.73 7.50 11.71
CA ILE A 35 -14.25 7.96 10.41
C ILE A 35 -13.10 7.87 9.42
N LEU A 36 -13.15 6.90 8.52
CA LEU A 36 -12.13 6.64 7.51
C LEU A 36 -12.53 7.34 6.22
N VAL A 37 -11.72 8.27 5.73
CA VAL A 37 -12.01 9.01 4.50
C VAL A 37 -11.01 8.58 3.42
N GLY A 38 -11.51 8.15 2.26
CA GLY A 38 -10.66 7.81 1.12
C GLY A 38 -9.92 9.03 0.58
N THR A 39 -8.59 9.07 0.71
CA THR A 39 -7.76 10.21 0.27
C THR A 39 -6.74 9.85 -0.80
N ALA A 40 -6.93 8.74 -1.52
CA ALA A 40 -6.22 8.51 -2.78
C ALA A 40 -6.62 9.53 -3.84
N THR A 41 -5.89 9.60 -4.96
CA THR A 41 -6.09 10.64 -5.98
C THR A 41 -7.53 10.70 -6.52
N CYS A 42 -8.24 9.57 -6.64
CA CYS A 42 -9.66 9.55 -7.03
C CYS A 42 -10.59 10.26 -6.03
N GLY A 43 -10.42 9.99 -4.74
CA GLY A 43 -11.17 10.66 -3.67
C GLY A 43 -10.85 12.14 -3.62
N ARG A 44 -9.56 12.51 -3.70
CA ARG A 44 -9.12 13.92 -3.69
C ARG A 44 -9.69 14.70 -4.87
N ALA A 45 -9.67 14.12 -6.06
CA ALA A 45 -10.26 14.72 -7.25
C ALA A 45 -11.78 14.94 -7.13
N SER A 46 -12.44 14.16 -6.27
CA SER A 46 -13.89 14.23 -6.02
C SER A 46 -14.25 15.08 -4.78
N GLY A 47 -13.26 15.70 -4.11
CA GLY A 47 -13.49 16.57 -2.96
C GLY A 47 -13.36 15.90 -1.58
N SER A 48 -12.62 14.79 -1.48
CA SER A 48 -12.51 14.07 -0.20
C SER A 48 -11.71 14.79 0.88
N LEU A 49 -10.87 15.78 0.53
CA LEU A 49 -10.13 16.58 1.52
C LEU A 49 -11.05 17.57 2.22
N GLU A 50 -12.02 18.13 1.50
CA GLU A 50 -13.07 18.99 2.02
C GLU A 50 -13.99 18.19 2.95
N VAL A 51 -14.32 16.94 2.59
CA VAL A 51 -15.06 16.01 3.45
C VAL A 51 -14.28 15.68 4.72
N PHE A 52 -12.99 15.37 4.60
CA PHE A 52 -12.11 15.10 5.74
C PHE A 52 -12.13 16.27 6.73
N LYS A 53 -11.92 17.49 6.21
CA LYS A 53 -11.90 18.71 7.02
C LYS A 53 -13.27 19.01 7.66
N ALA A 54 -14.36 18.80 6.94
CA ALA A 54 -15.71 18.98 7.47
C ALA A 54 -15.99 18.04 8.66
N PHE A 55 -15.49 16.79 8.61
CA PHE A 55 -15.60 15.89 9.76
C PHE A 55 -14.77 16.38 10.94
N GLU A 56 -13.52 16.81 10.72
CA GLU A 56 -12.68 17.35 11.81
C GLU A 56 -13.34 18.55 12.49
N GLU A 57 -13.88 19.49 11.71
CA GLU A 57 -14.56 20.68 12.20
C GLU A 57 -15.82 20.34 13.00
N GLU A 58 -16.69 19.47 12.48
CA GLU A 58 -17.94 19.11 13.19
C GLU A 58 -17.68 18.24 14.44
N ILE A 59 -16.69 17.33 14.41
CA ILE A 59 -16.29 16.55 15.59
C ILE A 59 -15.76 17.48 16.68
N SER A 60 -14.90 18.43 16.33
CA SER A 60 -14.35 19.39 17.28
C SER A 60 -15.42 20.32 17.85
N LYS A 61 -16.32 20.83 17.00
CA LYS A 61 -17.44 21.71 17.38
C LYS A 61 -18.38 21.05 18.39
N HIS A 62 -18.59 19.74 18.26
CA HIS A 62 -19.47 18.97 19.12
C HIS A 62 -18.75 18.20 20.23
N ASN A 63 -17.42 18.35 20.38
CA ASN A 63 -16.59 17.62 21.34
C ASN A 63 -16.82 16.09 21.32
N LEU A 64 -17.00 15.54 20.12
CA LEU A 64 -17.26 14.12 19.94
C LEU A 64 -16.00 13.29 20.21
N LYS A 65 -16.18 12.13 20.85
CA LYS A 65 -15.13 11.10 20.97
C LYS A 65 -15.00 10.33 19.65
N ALA A 66 -14.54 11.02 18.61
CA ALA A 66 -14.33 10.47 17.29
C ALA A 66 -12.98 10.89 16.71
N LYS A 67 -12.41 10.07 15.83
CA LYS A 67 -11.19 10.39 15.09
C LYS A 67 -11.42 10.26 13.59
N VAL A 68 -11.00 11.26 12.82
CA VAL A 68 -10.98 11.20 11.36
C VAL A 68 -9.63 10.68 10.92
N ILE A 69 -9.61 9.71 10.02
CA ILE A 69 -8.38 9.06 9.58
C ILE A 69 -8.38 8.94 8.07
N SER A 70 -7.28 9.39 7.46
CA SER A 70 -7.07 9.31 6.02
C SER A 70 -6.73 7.86 5.67
N VAL A 71 -7.42 7.29 4.69
CA VAL A 71 -7.14 5.94 4.19
C VAL A 71 -6.88 5.95 2.69
N GLY A 72 -6.33 4.83 2.19
CA GLY A 72 -6.15 4.59 0.76
C GLY A 72 -7.45 4.55 -0.05
N CYS A 73 -7.33 4.18 -1.33
CA CYS A 73 -8.48 3.98 -2.21
C CYS A 73 -9.36 2.82 -1.72
N LEU A 74 -10.69 2.91 -1.87
CA LEU A 74 -11.63 1.82 -1.57
C LEU A 74 -11.98 0.97 -2.81
N GLY A 75 -11.51 1.39 -3.98
CA GLY A 75 -11.76 0.75 -5.28
C GLY A 75 -13.13 1.06 -5.90
N HIS A 76 -13.91 1.95 -5.30
CA HIS A 76 -15.27 2.33 -5.75
C HIS A 76 -15.30 3.75 -6.30
N CYS A 77 -14.40 4.05 -7.24
CA CYS A 77 -14.11 5.41 -7.70
C CYS A 77 -15.34 6.21 -8.19
N TYR A 78 -16.38 5.54 -8.73
CA TYR A 78 -17.61 6.22 -9.18
C TYR A 78 -18.45 6.80 -8.03
N ALA A 79 -18.20 6.35 -6.81
CA ALA A 79 -18.94 6.69 -5.60
C ALA A 79 -18.12 7.56 -4.63
N GLU A 80 -16.97 8.07 -5.06
CA GLU A 80 -16.14 8.99 -4.28
C GLU A 80 -16.83 10.37 -4.13
N PRO A 81 -16.60 11.10 -3.02
CA PRO A 81 -15.84 10.72 -1.84
C PRO A 81 -16.50 9.61 -1.01
N LEU A 82 -15.72 8.56 -0.70
CA LEU A 82 -16.15 7.46 0.14
C LEU A 82 -15.68 7.65 1.58
N VAL A 83 -16.60 7.36 2.52
CA VAL A 83 -16.35 7.43 3.96
C VAL A 83 -16.80 6.14 4.61
N ILE A 84 -15.96 5.55 5.47
CA ILE A 84 -16.35 4.46 6.35
C ILE A 84 -16.52 5.01 7.76
N ILE A 85 -17.67 4.79 8.38
CA ILE A 85 -17.88 5.09 9.80
C ILE A 85 -17.89 3.78 10.58
N ARG A 86 -16.94 3.66 11.52
CA ARG A 86 -16.90 2.61 12.53
C ARG A 86 -17.42 3.20 13.84
N LYS A 87 -18.63 2.83 14.23
CA LYS A 87 -19.29 3.26 15.46
C LYS A 87 -19.76 2.03 16.22
N SER A 88 -19.57 2.01 17.55
CA SER A 88 -20.03 0.91 18.39
C SER A 88 -21.53 0.66 18.21
N GLY A 89 -21.93 -0.61 18.20
CA GLY A 89 -23.30 -1.04 17.91
C GLY A 89 -23.63 -1.25 16.42
N TYR A 90 -22.75 -0.82 15.52
CA TYR A 90 -22.92 -0.98 14.07
C TYR A 90 -21.72 -1.68 13.44
N PRO A 91 -21.90 -2.47 12.36
CA PRO A 91 -20.78 -2.87 11.53
C PRO A 91 -20.14 -1.62 10.89
N PRO A 92 -18.88 -1.66 10.42
CA PRO A 92 -18.31 -0.55 9.66
C PRO A 92 -19.18 -0.24 8.43
N ILE A 93 -19.69 0.99 8.31
CA ILE A 93 -20.65 1.38 7.26
C ILE A 93 -19.97 2.28 6.24
N ILE A 94 -20.16 1.98 4.95
CA ILE A 94 -19.66 2.78 3.84
C ILE A 94 -20.73 3.75 3.37
N TYR A 95 -20.35 5.01 3.23
CA TYR A 95 -21.18 6.09 2.71
C TYR A 95 -20.57 6.61 1.40
N PRO A 96 -21.31 6.61 0.28
CA PRO A 96 -20.86 7.10 -1.02
C PRO A 96 -21.20 8.58 -1.23
N ASN A 97 -20.51 9.22 -2.18
CA ASN A 97 -20.80 10.58 -2.65
C ASN A 97 -20.90 11.62 -1.52
N ILE A 98 -20.06 11.48 -0.50
CA ILE A 98 -20.12 12.36 0.66
C ILE A 98 -19.68 13.76 0.27
N SER A 99 -20.45 14.74 0.73
CA SER A 99 -20.15 16.16 0.59
C SER A 99 -20.20 16.83 1.96
N PRO A 100 -19.59 18.02 2.15
CA PRO A 100 -19.61 18.72 3.43
C PRO A 100 -21.01 18.90 4.05
N PRO A 101 -22.09 19.20 3.29
CA PRO A 101 -23.45 19.23 3.86
C PRO A 101 -23.93 17.88 4.40
N VAL A 102 -23.58 16.78 3.72
CA VAL A 102 -23.93 15.42 4.17
C VAL A 102 -23.15 15.06 5.44
N VAL A 103 -21.90 15.54 5.58
CA VAL A 103 -21.12 15.37 6.82
C VAL A 103 -21.87 15.97 8.02
N ILE A 104 -22.41 17.19 7.89
CA ILE A 104 -23.18 17.84 8.96
C ILE A 104 -24.39 16.97 9.34
N THR A 105 -25.11 16.43 8.35
CA THR A 105 -26.25 15.53 8.55
C THR A 105 -25.84 14.25 9.28
N LEU A 106 -24.76 13.60 8.84
CA LEU A 106 -24.26 12.36 9.47
C LEU A 106 -23.78 12.59 10.89
N VAL A 107 -23.03 13.68 11.14
CA VAL A 107 -22.57 14.00 12.50
C VAL A 107 -23.75 14.28 13.42
N LYS A 108 -24.72 15.07 12.97
CA LYS A 108 -25.91 15.40 13.76
C LYS A 108 -26.77 14.18 14.06
N HIS A 109 -27.25 13.50 13.03
CA HIS A 109 -28.25 12.45 13.24
C HIS A 109 -27.60 11.14 13.67
N PHE A 110 -26.52 10.72 13.02
CA PHE A 110 -25.94 9.41 13.32
C PHE A 110 -24.96 9.43 14.50
N LEU A 111 -24.05 10.42 14.56
CA LEU A 111 -23.03 10.44 15.61
C LEU A 111 -23.50 11.03 16.95
N LEU A 112 -24.37 12.05 16.93
CA LEU A 112 -24.89 12.70 18.14
C LEU A 112 -26.21 12.11 18.63
N GLU A 113 -27.18 11.93 17.73
CA GLU A 113 -28.55 11.49 18.10
C GLU A 113 -28.72 9.97 18.08
N ASP A 114 -27.70 9.22 17.66
CA ASP A 114 -27.74 7.76 17.44
C ASP A 114 -28.87 7.31 16.49
N ASN A 115 -29.27 8.21 15.57
CA ASN A 115 -30.28 7.98 14.56
C ASN A 115 -29.60 7.58 13.24
N PHE A 116 -29.57 6.28 12.97
CA PHE A 116 -28.98 5.72 11.76
C PHE A 116 -29.79 6.10 10.50
N LEU A 117 -29.08 6.54 9.45
CA LEU A 117 -29.64 7.00 8.17
C LEU A 117 -29.35 5.97 7.05
N PRO A 118 -30.14 4.89 6.91
CA PRO A 118 -29.90 3.82 5.94
C PRO A 118 -29.96 4.31 4.48
N GLU A 119 -30.69 5.39 4.19
CA GLU A 119 -30.80 5.97 2.84
C GLU A 119 -29.48 6.61 2.34
N LEU A 120 -28.56 6.94 3.25
CA LEU A 120 -27.25 7.46 2.91
C LEU A 120 -26.18 6.37 2.79
N MET A 121 -26.47 5.14 3.24
CA MET A 121 -25.49 4.06 3.23
C MET A 121 -25.37 3.43 1.84
N LEU A 122 -24.16 2.98 1.51
CA LEU A 122 -23.94 2.04 0.40
C LEU A 122 -24.11 0.60 0.88
N ALA A 123 -23.31 0.22 1.88
CA ALA A 123 -23.26 -1.12 2.44
C ALA A 123 -22.43 -1.14 3.74
N ALA A 124 -22.53 -2.22 4.50
CA ALA A 124 -21.51 -2.57 5.49
C ALA A 124 -20.23 -3.09 4.79
N LEU A 125 -19.06 -2.80 5.38
CA LEU A 125 -17.76 -3.25 4.85
C LEU A 125 -17.62 -4.77 4.86
N GLU A 126 -18.19 -5.43 5.88
CA GLU A 126 -18.06 -6.86 6.15
C GLU A 126 -19.43 -7.54 6.33
N PRO A 127 -19.54 -8.85 6.06
CA PRO A 127 -20.75 -9.63 6.34
C PRO A 127 -21.18 -9.51 7.80
N ASN A 128 -22.47 -9.31 8.02
CA ASN A 128 -23.06 -9.14 9.34
C ASN A 128 -24.57 -9.41 9.29
N ASP A 129 -25.21 -9.50 10.45
CA ASP A 129 -26.64 -9.81 10.56
C ASP A 129 -27.56 -8.57 10.49
N LEU A 130 -27.01 -7.36 10.46
CA LEU A 130 -27.75 -6.10 10.60
C LEU A 130 -28.02 -5.38 9.27
N LEU A 131 -27.02 -5.33 8.38
CA LEU A 131 -27.02 -4.52 7.16
C LEU A 131 -26.45 -5.30 5.96
N PRO A 132 -26.95 -5.07 4.73
CA PRO A 132 -26.32 -5.58 3.53
C PRO A 132 -24.85 -5.18 3.46
N SER A 133 -23.99 -6.15 3.21
CA SER A 133 -22.55 -6.00 3.12
C SER A 133 -22.09 -5.83 1.68
N LEU A 134 -20.85 -5.36 1.48
CA LEU A 134 -20.29 -5.25 0.12
C LEU A 134 -20.34 -6.58 -0.63
N THR A 135 -20.11 -7.71 0.05
CA THR A 135 -20.13 -9.05 -0.57
C THR A 135 -21.49 -9.46 -1.10
N ASP A 136 -22.57 -8.78 -0.70
CA ASP A 136 -23.91 -9.01 -1.25
C ASP A 136 -24.09 -8.37 -2.65
N PHE A 137 -23.20 -7.44 -3.03
CA PHE A 137 -23.23 -6.80 -4.33
C PHE A 137 -22.45 -7.62 -5.39
N PRO A 138 -22.96 -7.74 -6.63
CA PRO A 138 -22.40 -8.64 -7.66
C PRO A 138 -20.92 -8.42 -7.98
N ARG A 139 -20.44 -7.17 -7.86
CA ARG A 139 -19.04 -6.82 -8.11
C ARG A 139 -18.12 -7.46 -7.07
N PHE A 140 -18.35 -7.20 -5.79
CA PHE A 140 -17.47 -7.65 -4.71
C PHE A 140 -17.60 -9.15 -4.45
N ALA A 141 -18.79 -9.73 -4.67
CA ALA A 141 -18.98 -11.18 -4.60
C ALA A 141 -18.06 -11.96 -5.55
N ARG A 142 -17.52 -11.30 -6.58
CA ARG A 142 -16.65 -11.88 -7.61
C ARG A 142 -15.20 -11.37 -7.55
N GLU A 143 -14.85 -10.54 -6.57
CA GLU A 143 -13.50 -10.00 -6.40
C GLU A 143 -12.72 -10.79 -5.34
N THR A 144 -11.51 -11.26 -5.69
CA THR A 144 -10.53 -11.76 -4.70
C THR A 144 -9.45 -10.70 -4.49
N ARG A 145 -9.46 -10.06 -3.32
CA ARG A 145 -8.55 -8.94 -3.00
C ARG A 145 -7.26 -9.43 -2.36
N ILE A 146 -6.32 -9.89 -3.18
CA ILE A 146 -5.00 -10.35 -2.69
C ILE A 146 -4.08 -9.15 -2.45
N VAL A 147 -3.79 -8.37 -3.50
CA VAL A 147 -2.94 -7.16 -3.40
C VAL A 147 -3.67 -6.03 -2.69
N LEU A 148 -4.99 -5.93 -2.90
CA LEU A 148 -5.82 -4.82 -2.44
C LEU A 148 -6.42 -5.04 -1.04
N HIS A 149 -5.90 -5.97 -0.23
CA HIS A 149 -6.54 -6.36 1.04
C HIS A 149 -6.54 -5.25 2.11
N ASP A 150 -5.70 -4.23 1.97
CA ASP A 150 -5.62 -3.09 2.90
C ASP A 150 -6.33 -1.82 2.39
N PHE A 151 -6.94 -1.88 1.21
CA PHE A 151 -7.59 -0.74 0.58
C PHE A 151 -8.78 -0.24 1.42
N GLY A 152 -8.75 1.05 1.78
CA GLY A 152 -9.75 1.68 2.63
C GLY A 152 -9.60 1.39 4.13
N ILE A 153 -8.57 0.64 4.54
CA ILE A 153 -8.41 0.20 5.93
C ILE A 153 -7.26 0.91 6.62
N ILE A 154 -6.09 0.98 5.98
CA ILE A 154 -4.88 1.58 6.55
C ILE A 154 -4.71 3.04 6.13
N ASP A 155 -4.05 3.82 6.99
CA ASP A 155 -3.44 5.08 6.56
C ASP A 155 -2.15 4.80 5.78
N PRO A 156 -2.08 5.14 4.48
CA PRO A 156 -0.91 4.87 3.65
C PRO A 156 0.35 5.64 4.06
N GLU A 157 0.26 6.64 4.94
CA GLU A 157 1.41 7.36 5.49
C GLU A 157 1.76 6.91 6.93
N ASN A 158 1.11 5.88 7.46
CA ASN A 158 1.39 5.29 8.77
C ASN A 158 1.91 3.86 8.66
N ILE A 159 3.22 3.65 8.81
CA ILE A 159 3.83 2.32 8.75
C ILE A 159 3.29 1.35 9.81
N TRP A 160 2.85 1.87 10.96
CA TRP A 160 2.35 1.04 12.05
C TRP A 160 1.03 0.36 11.68
N ASP A 161 0.17 1.02 10.89
CA ASP A 161 -1.08 0.41 10.41
C ASP A 161 -0.79 -0.81 9.52
N TYR A 162 0.20 -0.71 8.64
CA TYR A 162 0.61 -1.82 7.78
C TYR A 162 1.18 -2.99 8.60
N ILE A 163 2.09 -2.72 9.55
CA ILE A 163 2.70 -3.75 10.40
C ILE A 163 1.64 -4.46 11.26
N ALA A 164 0.71 -3.71 11.85
CA ALA A 164 -0.35 -4.27 12.70
C ALA A 164 -1.22 -5.29 11.96
N ARG A 165 -1.32 -5.15 10.63
CA ARG A 165 -2.08 -6.05 9.75
C ARG A 165 -1.24 -7.17 9.13
N GLY A 166 -0.02 -7.38 9.61
CA GLY A 166 0.88 -8.43 9.13
C GLY A 166 1.90 -7.95 8.10
N GLY A 167 2.00 -6.65 7.86
CA GLY A 167 3.03 -6.06 7.02
C GLY A 167 4.44 -6.35 7.54
N PHE A 168 5.36 -6.62 6.61
CA PHE A 168 6.74 -7.08 6.86
C PHE A 168 6.88 -8.49 7.45
N GLU A 169 5.79 -9.25 7.61
CA GLU A 169 5.87 -10.66 8.00
C GLU A 169 6.51 -11.50 6.89
N GLY A 170 6.22 -11.19 5.63
CA GLY A 170 6.85 -11.83 4.48
C GLY A 170 8.35 -11.56 4.43
N LEU A 171 8.76 -10.31 4.71
CA LEU A 171 10.18 -9.95 4.83
C LEU A 171 10.87 -10.70 5.98
N HIS A 172 10.25 -10.68 7.16
CA HIS A 172 10.76 -11.37 8.33
C HIS A 172 11.03 -12.86 8.02
N LEU A 173 10.08 -13.54 7.38
CA LEU A 173 10.22 -14.94 6.97
C LEU A 173 11.27 -15.11 5.87
N ALA A 174 11.29 -14.24 4.86
CA ALA A 174 12.25 -14.30 3.76
C ALA A 174 13.70 -14.26 4.27
N LEU A 175 14.02 -13.40 5.24
CA LEU A 175 15.36 -13.32 5.83
C LEU A 175 15.79 -14.59 6.59
N GLN A 176 14.87 -15.52 6.88
CA GLN A 176 15.19 -16.81 7.51
C GLN A 176 15.54 -17.90 6.50
N LEU A 177 15.27 -17.65 5.21
CA LEU A 177 15.46 -18.58 4.11
C LEU A 177 16.70 -18.20 3.29
N GLU A 178 17.22 -19.19 2.57
CA GLU A 178 18.25 -18.94 1.57
C GLU A 178 17.59 -18.37 0.28
N PRO A 179 18.27 -17.46 -0.45
CA PRO A 179 17.71 -16.81 -1.64
C PRO A 179 17.10 -17.76 -2.69
N GLU A 180 17.74 -18.90 -2.94
CA GLU A 180 17.27 -19.93 -3.88
C GLU A 180 15.92 -20.53 -3.47
N GLU A 181 15.66 -20.66 -2.17
CA GLU A 181 14.38 -21.15 -1.67
C GLU A 181 13.27 -20.14 -1.95
N ILE A 182 13.54 -18.85 -1.76
CA ILE A 182 12.60 -17.77 -2.08
C ILE A 182 12.29 -17.78 -3.58
N ILE A 183 13.32 -17.86 -4.42
CA ILE A 183 13.16 -17.95 -5.88
C ILE A 183 12.30 -19.16 -6.25
N THR A 184 12.55 -20.31 -5.62
CA THR A 184 11.77 -21.54 -5.84
C THR A 184 10.30 -21.36 -5.45
N ARG A 185 10.01 -20.74 -4.30
CA ARG A 185 8.64 -20.41 -3.87
C ARG A 185 7.92 -19.51 -4.87
N VAL A 186 8.59 -18.48 -5.39
CA VAL A 186 8.02 -17.57 -6.43
C VAL A 186 7.85 -18.28 -7.78
N LYS A 187 8.73 -19.22 -8.13
CA LYS A 187 8.53 -20.07 -9.33
C LYS A 187 7.29 -20.97 -9.17
N ASN A 188 7.14 -21.59 -8.00
CA ASN A 188 6.04 -22.51 -7.72
C ASN A 188 4.68 -21.81 -7.61
N SER A 189 4.65 -20.52 -7.23
CA SER A 189 3.40 -19.74 -7.23
C SER A 189 2.86 -19.44 -8.63
N GLY A 190 3.69 -19.62 -9.67
CA GLY A 190 3.32 -19.30 -11.05
C GLY A 190 3.17 -17.79 -11.32
N LEU A 191 3.69 -16.92 -10.45
CA LEU A 191 3.59 -15.47 -10.61
C LEU A 191 4.21 -15.03 -11.94
N ARG A 192 3.46 -14.20 -12.69
CA ARG A 192 3.86 -13.61 -13.97
C ARG A 192 3.99 -12.10 -13.82
N GLY A 193 4.78 -11.48 -14.70
CA GLY A 193 4.90 -10.03 -14.78
C GLY A 193 3.56 -9.39 -15.13
N LEU A 194 3.09 -8.53 -14.22
CA LEU A 194 1.77 -7.88 -14.32
C LEU A 194 1.77 -6.64 -15.23
N GLY A 195 2.93 -6.16 -15.67
CA GLY A 195 3.06 -5.07 -16.66
C GLY A 195 2.78 -5.49 -18.11
N GLY A 196 1.94 -6.50 -18.34
CA GLY A 196 1.50 -6.94 -19.67
C GLY A 196 2.29 -8.09 -20.31
N ALA A 197 3.63 -8.09 -20.25
CA ALA A 197 4.45 -9.10 -20.93
C ALA A 197 4.28 -10.54 -20.38
N GLY A 198 3.82 -10.69 -19.14
CA GLY A 198 3.49 -12.00 -18.57
C GLY A 198 4.67 -12.98 -18.45
N PHE A 199 5.91 -12.50 -18.38
CA PHE A 199 7.07 -13.39 -18.16
C PHE A 199 7.06 -13.94 -16.72
N LEU A 200 7.51 -15.17 -16.52
CA LEU A 200 7.53 -15.80 -15.19
C LEU A 200 8.49 -15.05 -14.25
N THR A 201 7.96 -14.47 -13.18
CA THR A 201 8.72 -13.63 -12.24
C THR A 201 9.84 -14.43 -11.58
N GLY A 202 9.55 -15.65 -11.11
CA GLY A 202 10.56 -16.51 -10.50
C GLY A 202 11.69 -16.90 -11.47
N LYS A 203 11.41 -17.04 -12.77
CA LYS A 203 12.44 -17.27 -13.80
C LYS A 203 13.30 -16.03 -14.01
N LYS A 204 12.70 -14.83 -14.01
CA LYS A 204 13.44 -13.56 -14.11
C LYS A 204 14.40 -13.39 -12.92
N TRP A 205 13.93 -13.70 -11.72
CA TRP A 205 14.77 -13.65 -10.51
C TRP A 205 15.89 -14.67 -10.55
N GLU A 206 15.63 -15.91 -10.98
CA GLU A 206 16.65 -16.95 -11.11
C GLU A 206 17.78 -16.55 -12.08
N ILE A 207 17.45 -15.93 -13.22
CA ILE A 207 18.45 -15.44 -14.18
C ILE A 207 19.34 -14.37 -13.55
N CYS A 208 18.73 -13.38 -12.86
CA CYS A 208 19.48 -12.32 -12.18
C CYS A 208 20.35 -12.89 -11.04
N PHE A 209 19.82 -13.82 -10.25
CA PHE A 209 20.53 -14.46 -9.16
C PHE A 209 21.77 -15.23 -9.65
N LYS A 210 21.65 -16.00 -10.73
CA LYS A 210 22.76 -16.78 -11.31
C LYS A 210 23.79 -15.96 -12.07
N THR A 211 23.46 -14.72 -12.44
CA THR A 211 24.40 -13.84 -13.14
C THR A 211 25.46 -13.33 -12.17
N GLU A 212 26.74 -13.56 -12.48
CA GLU A 212 27.85 -13.01 -11.71
C GLU A 212 28.00 -11.52 -11.98
N ALA A 213 27.85 -10.71 -10.95
CA ALA A 213 28.01 -9.26 -11.02
C ALA A 213 28.52 -8.75 -9.68
N LYS A 214 29.37 -7.70 -9.70
CA LYS A 214 29.84 -7.03 -8.48
C LYS A 214 28.71 -6.35 -7.71
N GLU A 215 27.70 -5.89 -8.45
CA GLU A 215 26.55 -5.17 -7.90
C GLU A 215 25.31 -5.55 -8.71
N LYS A 216 24.19 -5.74 -8.01
CA LYS A 216 22.90 -6.07 -8.61
C LYS A 216 21.86 -5.05 -8.14
N TYR A 217 20.87 -4.83 -8.99
CA TYR A 217 19.85 -3.81 -8.80
C TYR A 217 18.45 -4.42 -8.84
N ILE A 218 17.53 -3.84 -8.07
CA ILE A 218 16.09 -4.06 -8.21
C ILE A 218 15.43 -2.77 -8.69
N ILE A 219 14.60 -2.84 -9.73
CA ILE A 219 13.92 -1.67 -10.27
C ILE A 219 12.42 -1.95 -10.30
N CYS A 220 11.65 -1.08 -9.63
CA CYS A 220 10.20 -1.03 -9.72
C CYS A 220 9.81 -0.06 -10.83
N ASN A 221 9.13 -0.57 -11.85
CA ASN A 221 8.56 0.25 -12.92
C ASN A 221 7.15 0.70 -12.52
N GLY A 222 7.02 1.96 -12.11
CA GLY A 222 5.75 2.65 -11.86
C GLY A 222 5.45 3.70 -12.94
N ASP A 223 5.97 3.53 -14.16
CA ASP A 223 5.62 4.34 -15.33
C ASP A 223 4.35 3.79 -16.01
N GLU A 224 3.23 3.80 -15.26
CA GLU A 224 1.92 3.34 -15.73
C GLU A 224 1.34 4.34 -16.74
N GLY A 225 1.91 4.35 -17.95
CA GLY A 225 1.62 5.31 -19.02
C GLY A 225 0.34 5.02 -19.80
N ASP A 226 -0.17 3.78 -19.74
CA ASP A 226 -1.28 3.32 -20.58
C ASP A 226 -2.62 4.02 -20.21
N PRO A 227 -3.36 4.57 -21.19
CA PRO A 227 -4.64 5.18 -20.94
C PRO A 227 -5.63 4.19 -20.29
N GLY A 228 -6.23 4.60 -19.17
CA GLY A 228 -7.19 3.78 -18.42
C GLY A 228 -6.56 2.88 -17.36
N SER A 229 -5.24 2.75 -17.31
CA SER A 229 -4.52 2.03 -16.25
C SER A 229 -4.31 2.95 -15.04
N PHE A 230 -4.66 2.46 -13.85
CA PHE A 230 -4.44 3.15 -12.57
C PHE A 230 -4.20 2.16 -11.42
N SER A 231 -3.96 0.89 -11.72
CA SER A 231 -3.72 -0.15 -10.72
C SER A 231 -2.43 0.10 -9.95
N ASP A 232 -1.35 0.49 -10.64
CA ASP A 232 -0.07 0.75 -9.99
C ASP A 232 -0.18 1.99 -9.12
N ARG A 233 -0.80 3.07 -9.65
CA ARG A 233 -1.11 4.25 -8.85
C ARG A 233 -1.90 3.90 -7.60
N ALA A 234 -2.96 3.10 -7.75
CA ALA A 234 -3.83 2.76 -6.64
C ALA A 234 -3.05 2.01 -5.54
N VAL A 235 -2.19 1.05 -5.91
CA VAL A 235 -1.36 0.30 -4.95
C VAL A 235 -0.31 1.21 -4.31
N ILE A 236 0.44 1.98 -5.09
CA ILE A 236 1.50 2.86 -4.55
C ILE A 236 0.91 3.92 -3.63
N GLU A 237 -0.27 4.46 -3.93
CA GLU A 237 -0.93 5.46 -3.10
C GLU A 237 -1.62 4.87 -1.87
N SER A 238 -2.08 3.62 -1.91
CA SER A 238 -2.94 3.04 -0.85
C SER A 238 -2.21 2.05 0.06
N SER A 239 -1.18 1.39 -0.44
CA SER A 239 -0.45 0.30 0.23
C SER A 239 1.05 0.41 -0.06
N THR A 240 1.62 1.60 0.14
CA THR A 240 3.01 1.93 -0.21
C THR A 240 4.03 0.98 0.43
N TYR A 241 3.84 0.59 1.69
CA TYR A 241 4.74 -0.30 2.41
C TYR A 241 4.76 -1.73 1.85
N GLN A 242 3.65 -2.20 1.25
CA GLN A 242 3.60 -3.50 0.57
C GLN A 242 4.53 -3.54 -0.65
N VAL A 243 4.60 -2.45 -1.40
CA VAL A 243 5.54 -2.31 -2.52
C VAL A 243 6.98 -2.36 -2.01
N ILE A 244 7.28 -1.63 -0.93
CA ILE A 244 8.61 -1.62 -0.31
C ILE A 244 8.99 -3.02 0.18
N GLU A 245 8.10 -3.70 0.91
CA GLU A 245 8.32 -5.07 1.38
C GLU A 245 8.63 -6.03 0.22
N GLY A 246 7.81 -6.00 -0.84
CA GLY A 246 8.03 -6.80 -2.04
C GLY A 246 9.39 -6.55 -2.69
N LEU A 247 9.83 -5.29 -2.75
CA LEU A 247 11.15 -4.92 -3.28
C LEU A 247 12.30 -5.39 -2.40
N ILE A 248 12.15 -5.37 -1.09
CA ILE A 248 13.17 -5.87 -0.17
C ILE A 248 13.31 -7.38 -0.32
N ILE A 249 12.20 -8.12 -0.36
CA ILE A 249 12.19 -9.58 -0.57
C ILE A 249 12.82 -9.93 -1.93
N ALA A 250 12.41 -9.24 -2.99
CA ALA A 250 12.96 -9.44 -4.33
C ALA A 250 14.45 -9.14 -4.37
N GLY A 251 14.88 -8.03 -3.76
CA GLY A 251 16.28 -7.63 -3.67
C GLY A 251 17.11 -8.67 -2.92
N TYR A 252 16.60 -9.17 -1.79
CA TYR A 252 17.29 -10.21 -1.01
C TYR A 252 17.43 -11.50 -1.82
N ALA A 253 16.36 -11.92 -2.50
CA ALA A 253 16.36 -13.12 -3.33
C ALA A 253 17.36 -13.05 -4.50
N VAL A 254 17.64 -11.87 -5.06
CA VAL A 254 18.59 -11.71 -6.17
C VAL A 254 19.94 -11.14 -5.75
N SER A 255 20.17 -10.95 -4.45
CA SER A 255 21.38 -10.32 -3.89
C SER A 255 21.63 -8.89 -4.39
N ALA A 256 20.58 -8.10 -4.59
CA ALA A 256 20.68 -6.68 -4.93
C ALA A 256 20.96 -5.83 -3.68
N SER A 257 21.89 -4.88 -3.78
CA SER A 257 22.20 -3.94 -2.69
C SER A 257 21.60 -2.55 -2.91
N ARG A 258 21.10 -2.28 -4.13
CA ARG A 258 20.50 -1.01 -4.52
C ARG A 258 19.23 -1.24 -5.33
N GLY A 259 18.32 -0.29 -5.26
CA GLY A 259 17.15 -0.29 -6.11
C GLY A 259 16.53 1.08 -6.33
N TYR A 260 15.70 1.13 -7.36
CA TYR A 260 15.03 2.33 -7.80
C TYR A 260 13.53 2.08 -7.94
N ILE A 261 12.74 3.04 -7.53
CA ILE A 261 11.30 3.08 -7.74
C ILE A 261 11.05 4.21 -8.73
N TYR A 262 10.91 3.85 -10.00
CA TYR A 262 10.64 4.81 -11.06
C TYR A 262 9.16 5.14 -11.04
N ILE A 263 8.80 6.37 -10.68
CA ILE A 263 7.41 6.82 -10.63
C ILE A 263 7.25 7.95 -11.63
N ARG A 264 6.24 7.86 -12.50
CA ARG A 264 5.93 8.90 -13.47
C ARG A 264 5.63 10.25 -12.80
N ASN A 265 6.01 11.35 -13.46
CA ASN A 265 5.83 12.70 -12.93
C ASN A 265 4.36 13.06 -12.67
N GLU A 266 3.44 12.44 -13.41
CA GLU A 266 2.01 12.69 -13.28
C GLU A 266 1.39 12.12 -11.99
N TYR A 267 2.15 11.38 -11.18
CA TYR A 267 1.70 10.79 -9.91
C TYR A 267 2.39 11.44 -8.68
N PRO A 268 2.19 12.75 -8.43
CA PRO A 268 2.89 13.45 -7.34
C PRO A 268 2.51 12.94 -5.95
N LEU A 269 1.28 12.47 -5.75
CA LEU A 269 0.85 11.87 -4.48
C LEU A 269 1.59 10.54 -4.21
N ALA A 270 1.73 9.69 -5.23
CA ALA A 270 2.48 8.45 -5.15
C ALA A 270 3.94 8.70 -4.77
N VAL A 271 4.59 9.69 -5.40
CA VAL A 271 5.95 10.12 -5.06
C VAL A 271 6.06 10.57 -3.60
N LYS A 272 5.15 11.44 -3.15
CA LYS A 272 5.14 11.94 -1.77
C LYS A 272 5.01 10.78 -0.77
N ARG A 273 3.99 9.93 -0.93
CA ARG A 273 3.74 8.79 -0.04
C ARG A 273 4.89 7.80 -0.02
N MET A 274 5.47 7.49 -1.19
CA MET A 274 6.65 6.62 -1.29
C MET A 274 7.86 7.20 -0.54
N LYS A 275 8.15 8.49 -0.67
CA LYS A 275 9.24 9.13 0.10
C LYS A 275 9.01 9.07 1.61
N THR A 276 7.78 9.33 2.07
CA THR A 276 7.40 9.18 3.49
C THR A 276 7.60 7.74 3.97
N ALA A 277 7.11 6.77 3.20
CA ALA A 277 7.17 5.36 3.56
C ALA A 277 8.61 4.82 3.61
N LEU A 278 9.46 5.19 2.65
CA LEU A 278 10.89 4.84 2.66
C LEU A 278 11.59 5.38 3.90
N LYS A 279 11.31 6.63 4.29
CA LYS A 279 11.88 7.24 5.50
C LYS A 279 11.47 6.47 6.76
N GLN A 280 10.19 6.19 6.94
CA GLN A 280 9.70 5.44 8.10
C GLN A 280 10.24 4.01 8.15
N ALA A 281 10.34 3.32 7.00
CA ALA A 281 10.94 2.00 6.93
C ALA A 281 12.43 2.01 7.32
N GLN A 282 13.17 3.05 6.94
CA GLN A 282 14.56 3.25 7.39
C GLN A 282 14.67 3.50 8.89
N GLU A 283 13.81 4.37 9.44
CA GLU A 283 13.78 4.69 10.87
C GLU A 283 13.49 3.47 11.75
N LEU A 284 12.66 2.54 11.27
CA LEU A 284 12.37 1.28 11.96
C LEU A 284 13.38 0.15 11.68
N GLY A 285 14.41 0.40 10.86
CA GLY A 285 15.38 -0.61 10.47
C GLY A 285 14.80 -1.73 9.59
N LEU A 286 13.67 -1.47 8.93
CA LEU A 286 13.03 -2.35 7.94
C LEU A 286 13.59 -2.14 6.52
N LEU A 287 14.33 -1.06 6.30
CA LEU A 287 15.04 -0.74 5.07
C LEU A 287 16.41 -0.12 5.40
N GLY A 288 17.38 -0.21 4.49
CA GLY A 288 18.70 0.39 4.66
C GLY A 288 19.76 -0.63 5.07
N LYS A 289 20.64 -0.25 6.01
CA LYS A 289 21.76 -1.11 6.44
C LYS A 289 21.31 -2.13 7.48
N GLY A 290 21.68 -3.39 7.26
CA GLY A 290 21.44 -4.49 8.19
C GLY A 290 19.96 -4.62 8.57
N ILE A 291 19.11 -4.87 7.58
CA ILE A 291 17.65 -4.89 7.72
C ILE A 291 17.25 -5.88 8.82
N LEU A 292 16.48 -5.42 9.81
CA LEU A 292 16.12 -6.19 11.02
C LEU A 292 17.32 -6.79 11.77
N GLY A 293 18.51 -6.18 11.66
CA GLY A 293 19.74 -6.71 12.24
C GLY A 293 20.36 -7.88 11.48
N SER A 294 19.89 -8.18 10.27
CA SER A 294 20.54 -9.15 9.37
C SER A 294 21.81 -8.56 8.74
N GLU A 295 22.52 -9.38 7.96
CA GLU A 295 23.67 -8.93 7.15
C GLU A 295 23.23 -8.27 5.84
N TYR A 296 21.97 -8.45 5.43
CA TYR A 296 21.44 -7.92 4.19
C TYR A 296 21.12 -6.44 4.32
N SER A 297 21.47 -5.67 3.28
CA SER A 297 21.23 -4.24 3.18
C SER A 297 20.68 -3.90 1.81
N LEU A 298 19.69 -3.01 1.76
CA LEU A 298 19.12 -2.50 0.51
C LEU A 298 18.89 -1.00 0.61
N GLU A 299 19.47 -0.26 -0.33
CA GLU A 299 19.17 1.16 -0.53
C GLU A 299 18.11 1.31 -1.63
N LEU A 300 16.97 1.93 -1.32
CA LEU A 300 15.92 2.24 -2.30
C LEU A 300 15.81 3.75 -2.50
N LYS A 301 15.71 4.19 -3.75
CA LYS A 301 15.48 5.59 -4.13
C LYS A 301 14.27 5.74 -5.02
N VAL A 302 13.49 6.80 -4.81
CA VAL A 302 12.47 7.23 -5.76
C VAL A 302 13.16 7.98 -6.89
N PHE A 303 12.89 7.57 -8.13
CA PHE A 303 13.26 8.30 -9.33
C PHE A 303 11.99 8.85 -9.98
N GLU A 304 11.90 10.17 -10.10
CA GLU A 304 10.74 10.82 -10.73
C GLU A 304 10.99 10.89 -12.24
N GLY A 305 10.10 10.26 -13.01
CA GLY A 305 10.18 10.26 -14.47
C GLY A 305 9.99 11.66 -15.05
N SER A 306 10.27 11.83 -16.35
CA SER A 306 10.15 13.14 -17.05
C SER A 306 9.00 13.20 -18.06
N GLY A 307 7.95 12.40 -17.87
CA GLY A 307 6.72 12.44 -18.69
C GLY A 307 6.82 11.74 -20.05
N ALA A 308 7.74 10.80 -20.21
CA ALA A 308 7.94 10.08 -21.47
C ALA A 308 7.34 8.66 -21.42
N PHE A 309 6.22 8.44 -22.11
CA PHE A 309 5.52 7.12 -22.18
C PHE A 309 6.44 5.95 -22.55
N VAL A 310 7.43 6.18 -23.42
CA VAL A 310 8.39 5.15 -23.84
C VAL A 310 9.26 4.63 -22.68
N CYS A 311 9.39 5.38 -21.58
CA CYS A 311 10.12 4.96 -20.39
C CYS A 311 9.40 3.87 -19.60
N GLY A 312 8.18 3.46 -19.99
CA GLY A 312 7.57 2.22 -19.50
C GLY A 312 8.27 0.96 -20.04
N GLU A 313 9.02 1.08 -21.16
CA GLU A 313 9.84 0.00 -21.70
C GLU A 313 11.12 -0.18 -20.86
N GLU A 314 11.47 -1.43 -20.52
CA GLU A 314 12.48 -1.73 -19.50
C GLU A 314 13.87 -1.12 -19.77
N THR A 315 14.33 -1.11 -21.03
CA THR A 315 15.65 -0.59 -21.38
C THR A 315 15.67 0.93 -21.48
N ALA A 316 14.57 1.54 -21.96
CA ALA A 316 14.39 2.98 -21.94
C ALA A 316 14.30 3.52 -20.50
N LEU A 317 13.62 2.79 -19.61
CA LEU A 317 13.54 3.10 -18.18
C LEU A 317 14.93 3.13 -17.54
N ILE A 318 15.74 2.10 -17.79
CA ILE A 318 17.12 2.03 -17.27
C ILE A 318 17.95 3.20 -17.78
N HIS A 319 17.85 3.56 -19.07
CA HIS A 319 18.54 4.74 -19.61
C HIS A 319 18.10 6.04 -18.93
N SER A 320 16.80 6.19 -18.66
CA SER A 320 16.27 7.34 -17.93
C SER A 320 16.89 7.45 -16.54
N ILE A 321 16.97 6.34 -15.79
CA ILE A 321 17.62 6.28 -14.47
C ILE A 321 19.11 6.63 -14.56
N GLU A 322 19.80 6.21 -15.63
CA GLU A 322 21.20 6.55 -15.89
C GLU A 322 21.41 8.03 -16.32
N GLY A 323 20.36 8.85 -16.40
CA GLY A 323 20.42 10.24 -16.85
C GLY A 323 20.59 10.39 -18.37
N LYS A 324 20.35 9.32 -19.13
CA LYS A 324 20.36 9.33 -20.60
C LYS A 324 18.96 9.56 -21.13
N ARG A 325 18.85 9.82 -22.44
CA ARG A 325 17.56 9.84 -23.12
C ARG A 325 16.95 8.44 -23.09
N GLY A 326 15.69 8.31 -22.69
CA GLY A 326 14.94 7.05 -22.63
C GLY A 326 14.64 6.47 -24.01
N MET A 327 15.65 5.94 -24.68
CA MET A 327 15.52 5.23 -25.95
C MET A 327 15.66 3.73 -25.70
N PRO A 328 14.75 2.89 -26.22
CA PRO A 328 14.89 1.45 -26.14
C PRO A 328 16.20 0.95 -26.77
N ARG A 329 16.73 -0.15 -26.24
CA ARG A 329 17.89 -0.85 -26.79
C ARG A 329 17.48 -2.11 -27.54
N TYR A 330 18.29 -2.47 -28.53
CA TYR A 330 18.22 -3.80 -29.12
C TYR A 330 18.56 -4.85 -28.06
N ARG A 331 17.73 -5.89 -27.99
CA ARG A 331 17.92 -7.06 -27.14
C ARG A 331 18.24 -8.27 -28.05
N PRO A 332 19.23 -9.12 -27.73
CA PRO A 332 20.16 -9.06 -26.60
C PRO A 332 21.29 -8.02 -26.75
N PRO A 333 21.96 -7.61 -25.64
CA PRO A 333 21.74 -8.08 -24.26
C PRO A 333 20.44 -7.55 -23.65
N TYR A 334 19.79 -8.41 -22.85
CA TYR A 334 18.72 -8.05 -21.94
C TYR A 334 19.30 -7.46 -20.65
#